data_AF-A0A1W1C9R8-F1
#
_entry.id   AF-A0A1W1C9R8-F1
#
_cell.length_a   1.000
_cell.length_b   1.000
_cell.length_c   1.000
_cell.angle_alpha   90.00
_cell.angle_beta   90.00
_cell.angle_gamma   90.00
#
_symmetry.space_group_name_H-M   'P 1'
#
loop_
_entity.id
_entity.type
_entity.pdbx_description
1 polymer ?
#
loop_
_entity_poly.entity_id
_entity_poly.type
_entity_poly.pdbx_seq_one_letter_code
_entity_poly.pdbx_strand_id
1 'polypeptide(L)'
;MEISFADKRAEPRPSVYGDIARTYFYMRDRYGLKISSQQEKMFIAWNNLDPVSAWEKKKNQLVKELQGDDNPYVSNYKKIKQLGAVKEEEKDKSFSETKDELESKYKWILDKLFKPLAETLLFLLTLFVFYKQQKEKQKKRQKERIREKTKKIIDNDSKKVLIISKLGDEEMALSYNDDDEVIIEQRDNSNPRQQWLLNKPNKQKPYFFIENSSTGRVIEVENADSNDGARIIVNKKRRNKNDHQEWIIEETKEAPYIFIKNRDTLTVLDVKNKKTSNGTKLISYHKKVRGTENQEWRIKKL
;
A
#
# COMPACT_ATOMS: atom_id res chain seq x y z
N MET A 1 -3.91 10.43 -15.64
CA MET A 1 -2.69 10.16 -14.86
C MET A 1 -3.06 10.57 -13.47
N GLU A 2 -3.09 9.62 -12.56
CA GLU A 2 -3.34 9.88 -11.15
C GLU A 2 -1.99 9.83 -10.44
N ILE A 3 -1.66 10.84 -9.65
CA ILE A 3 -0.37 10.93 -8.97
C ILE A 3 -0.61 10.75 -7.47
N SER A 4 -0.25 9.59 -6.94
CA SER A 4 -0.17 9.37 -5.48
C SER A 4 1.16 9.91 -4.98
N PHE A 5 1.14 11.13 -4.46
CA PHE A 5 2.32 11.77 -3.85
C PHE A 5 2.78 11.02 -2.59
N ALA A 6 1.87 10.36 -1.88
CA ALA A 6 2.16 9.58 -0.67
C ALA A 6 3.00 8.32 -0.95
N ASP A 7 2.75 7.63 -2.06
CA ASP A 7 3.50 6.43 -2.46
C ASP A 7 4.67 6.73 -3.40
N LYS A 8 4.82 8.00 -3.81
CA LYS A 8 5.68 8.41 -4.94
C LYS A 8 5.38 7.60 -6.21
N ARG A 9 4.09 7.32 -6.46
CA ARG A 9 3.63 6.51 -7.60
C ARG A 9 2.71 7.34 -8.48
N ALA A 10 3.01 7.39 -9.77
CA ALA A 10 2.10 7.88 -10.78
C ALA A 10 1.44 6.67 -11.44
N GLU A 11 0.12 6.56 -11.32
CA GLU A 11 -0.66 5.54 -12.00
C GLU A 11 -1.09 6.05 -13.39
N PRO A 12 -0.78 5.32 -14.46
CA PRO A 12 -1.21 5.67 -15.81
C PRO A 12 -2.74 5.59 -15.94
N ARG A 13 -3.30 6.17 -17.01
CA ARG A 13 -4.70 5.90 -17.34
C ARG A 13 -4.85 4.42 -17.75
N PRO A 14 -5.97 3.73 -17.46
CA PRO A 14 -6.15 2.34 -17.85
C PRO A 14 -5.97 2.06 -19.35
N SER A 15 -6.29 3.05 -20.20
CA SER A 15 -6.18 2.99 -21.66
C SER A 15 -4.75 3.08 -22.22
N VAL A 16 -3.72 3.16 -21.36
CA VAL A 16 -2.30 3.19 -21.78
C VAL A 16 -1.47 2.10 -21.10
N TYR A 17 -2.11 1.18 -20.38
CA TYR A 17 -1.43 0.11 -19.65
C TYR A 17 -0.67 -0.81 -20.61
N GLY A 18 -1.25 -1.13 -21.76
CA GLY A 18 -0.64 -1.98 -22.78
C GLY A 18 0.57 -1.31 -23.41
N ASP A 19 0.45 -0.03 -23.76
CA ASP A 19 1.53 0.75 -24.39
C ASP A 19 2.78 0.78 -23.50
N ILE A 20 2.56 0.97 -22.20
CA ILE A 20 3.64 0.96 -21.20
C ILE A 20 4.24 -0.43 -21.11
N ALA A 21 3.43 -1.48 -20.98
CA ALA A 21 3.91 -2.85 -20.89
C ALA A 21 4.80 -3.24 -22.09
N ARG A 22 4.35 -2.95 -23.32
CA ARG A 22 5.10 -3.24 -24.55
C ARG A 22 6.38 -2.42 -24.68
N THR A 23 6.38 -1.19 -24.17
CA THR A 23 7.61 -0.37 -24.08
C THR A 23 8.61 -1.01 -23.14
N TYR A 24 8.18 -1.46 -21.96
CA TYR A 24 9.07 -2.13 -21.00
C TYR A 24 9.59 -3.47 -21.52
N PHE A 25 8.78 -4.28 -22.20
CA PHE A 25 9.25 -5.52 -22.83
C PHE A 25 10.30 -5.27 -23.90
N TYR A 26 10.10 -4.26 -24.76
CA TYR A 26 11.09 -3.83 -25.74
C TYR A 26 12.40 -3.39 -25.06
N MET A 27 12.31 -2.54 -24.04
CA MET A 27 13.49 -2.05 -23.32
C MET A 27 14.27 -3.17 -22.62
N ARG A 28 13.57 -4.16 -22.08
CA ARG A 28 14.19 -5.36 -21.49
C ARG A 28 14.98 -6.14 -22.54
N ASP A 29 14.36 -6.45 -23.67
CA ASP A 29 14.96 -7.37 -24.64
C ASP A 29 16.04 -6.68 -25.49
N ARG A 30 15.84 -5.40 -25.85
CA ARG A 30 16.77 -4.63 -26.69
C ARG A 30 17.96 -4.09 -25.90
N TYR A 31 17.71 -3.57 -24.69
CA TYR A 31 18.72 -2.84 -23.90
C TYR A 31 19.06 -3.51 -22.57
N GLY A 32 18.51 -4.68 -22.27
CA GLY A 32 18.82 -5.42 -21.04
C GLY A 32 18.25 -4.78 -19.77
N LEU A 33 17.19 -3.96 -19.87
CA LEU A 33 16.53 -3.35 -18.71
C LEU A 33 16.07 -4.43 -17.73
N LYS A 34 16.53 -4.35 -16.47
CA LYS A 34 16.14 -5.31 -15.43
C LYS A 34 14.73 -4.99 -14.93
N ILE A 35 13.80 -5.92 -15.14
CA ILE A 35 12.42 -5.87 -14.64
C ILE A 35 12.27 -6.90 -13.52
N SER A 36 11.70 -6.50 -12.39
CA SER A 36 11.42 -7.44 -11.29
C SER A 36 10.28 -8.39 -11.64
N SER A 37 10.22 -9.56 -11.01
CA SER A 37 9.16 -10.55 -11.23
C SER A 37 7.75 -10.00 -10.95
N GLN A 38 7.61 -9.07 -10.01
CA GLN A 38 6.35 -8.40 -9.72
C GLN A 38 5.94 -7.44 -10.85
N GLN A 39 6.88 -6.64 -11.36
CA GLN A 39 6.64 -5.72 -12.48
C GLN A 39 6.35 -6.49 -13.77
N GLU A 40 7.04 -7.61 -14.00
CA GLU A 40 6.79 -8.46 -15.17
C GLU A 40 5.37 -9.04 -15.16
N LYS A 41 4.91 -9.60 -14.03
CA LYS A 41 3.52 -10.07 -13.89
C LYS A 41 2.51 -8.95 -14.13
N MET A 42 2.79 -7.75 -13.63
CA MET A 42 1.97 -6.56 -13.85
C MET A 42 1.92 -6.17 -15.33
N PHE A 43 3.07 -6.10 -16.02
CA PHE A 43 3.14 -5.76 -17.44
C PHE A 43 2.49 -6.83 -18.33
N ILE A 44 2.58 -8.11 -17.98
CA ILE A 44 1.88 -9.18 -18.69
C ILE A 44 0.36 -8.98 -18.57
N ALA A 45 -0.13 -8.73 -17.36
CA ALA A 45 -1.55 -8.43 -17.14
C ALA A 45 -1.99 -7.20 -17.93
N TRP A 46 -1.21 -6.13 -17.91
CA TRP A 46 -1.47 -4.88 -18.62
C TRP A 46 -1.50 -5.07 -20.15
N ASN A 47 -0.53 -5.77 -20.73
CA ASN A 47 -0.51 -6.11 -22.16
C ASN A 47 -1.72 -6.94 -22.60
N ASN A 48 -2.22 -7.82 -21.73
CA ASN A 48 -3.36 -8.68 -22.01
C ASN A 48 -4.70 -7.96 -21.84
N LEU A 49 -4.75 -6.99 -20.91
CA LEU A 49 -5.92 -6.17 -20.61
C LEU A 49 -6.14 -5.07 -21.65
N ASP A 50 -5.06 -4.52 -22.20
CA ASP A 50 -5.05 -3.42 -23.16
C ASP A 50 -4.32 -3.83 -24.47
N PRO A 51 -5.05 -4.42 -25.44
CA PRO A 51 -4.50 -4.84 -26.73
C PRO A 51 -4.00 -3.66 -27.58
N VAL A 52 -3.09 -3.96 -28.51
CA VAL A 52 -2.52 -2.94 -29.40
C VAL A 52 -3.60 -2.22 -30.20
N SER A 53 -3.63 -0.89 -30.07
CA SER A 53 -4.57 -0.02 -30.78
C SER A 53 -4.09 0.29 -32.21
N ALA A 54 -5.00 0.75 -33.07
CA ALA A 54 -4.65 1.19 -34.43
C ALA A 54 -3.66 2.37 -34.41
N TRP A 55 -3.82 3.28 -33.45
CA TRP A 55 -2.92 4.41 -33.27
C TRP A 55 -1.51 3.96 -32.87
N GLU A 56 -1.39 3.00 -31.96
CA GLU A 56 -0.10 2.50 -31.51
C GLU A 56 0.68 1.80 -32.64
N LYS A 57 0.01 1.02 -33.49
CA LYS A 57 0.63 0.44 -34.69
C LYS A 57 1.16 1.52 -35.63
N LYS A 58 0.34 2.53 -35.91
CA LYS A 58 0.72 3.66 -36.77
C LYS A 58 1.92 4.42 -36.19
N LYS A 59 1.90 4.68 -34.89
CA LYS A 59 3.02 5.32 -34.18
C LYS A 59 4.30 4.48 -34.29
N ASN A 60 4.23 3.17 -34.03
CA ASN A 60 5.38 2.28 -34.12
C ASN A 60 5.94 2.22 -35.56
N GLN A 61 5.09 2.22 -36.58
CA GLN A 61 5.53 2.30 -37.97
C GLN A 61 6.26 3.62 -38.28
N LEU A 62 5.72 4.76 -37.86
CA LEU A 62 6.36 6.06 -38.05
C LEU A 62 7.73 6.14 -37.34
N VAL A 63 7.81 5.62 -36.11
CA VAL A 63 9.09 5.55 -35.37
C VAL A 63 10.09 4.65 -36.09
N LYS A 64 9.65 3.50 -36.62
CA LYS A 64 10.49 2.60 -37.42
C LYS A 64 11.01 3.27 -38.70
N GLU A 65 10.17 4.02 -39.40
CA GLU A 65 10.58 4.76 -40.61
C GLU A 65 11.61 5.85 -40.29
N LEU A 66 11.51 6.49 -39.12
CA LEU A 66 12.42 7.57 -38.70
C LEU A 66 13.72 7.09 -38.05
N GLN A 67 13.67 6.04 -37.22
CA GLN A 67 14.79 5.58 -36.38
C GLN A 67 15.31 4.20 -36.77
N GLY A 68 14.59 3.46 -37.61
CA GLY A 68 14.93 2.09 -38.04
C GLY A 68 14.53 0.98 -37.05
N ASP A 69 14.16 1.34 -35.82
CA ASP A 69 13.84 0.38 -34.77
C ASP A 69 12.33 0.06 -34.71
N ASP A 70 11.98 -1.22 -34.85
CA ASP A 70 10.62 -1.75 -34.65
C ASP A 70 10.45 -2.28 -33.23
N ASN A 71 9.32 -2.01 -32.58
CA ASN A 71 8.95 -2.73 -31.35
C ASN A 71 8.19 -4.03 -31.71
N PRO A 72 8.79 -5.22 -31.55
CA PRO A 72 8.16 -6.49 -31.92
C PRO A 72 6.88 -6.79 -31.13
N TYR A 73 6.75 -6.21 -29.93
CA TYR A 73 5.58 -6.37 -29.07
C TYR A 73 4.36 -5.59 -29.58
N VAL A 74 4.55 -4.61 -30.46
CA VAL A 74 3.48 -3.86 -31.12
C VAL A 74 3.16 -4.46 -32.49
N SER A 75 4.18 -4.76 -33.31
CA SER A 75 4.01 -5.31 -34.65
C SER A 75 3.48 -6.74 -34.63
N ASN A 76 3.96 -7.58 -33.71
CA ASN A 76 3.56 -8.98 -33.55
C ASN A 76 2.82 -9.23 -32.23
N TYR A 77 1.82 -8.40 -31.94
CA TYR A 77 1.06 -8.49 -30.70
C TYR A 77 0.50 -9.90 -30.43
N LYS A 78 0.77 -10.42 -29.24
CA LYS A 78 0.19 -11.65 -28.71
C LYS A 78 -0.13 -11.47 -27.23
N LYS A 79 -1.15 -12.18 -26.76
CA LYS A 79 -1.39 -12.32 -25.33
C LYS A 79 -0.30 -13.22 -24.73
N ILE A 80 0.33 -12.75 -23.67
CA ILE A 80 1.45 -13.43 -23.03
C ILE A 80 0.88 -14.18 -21.84
N LYS A 81 1.07 -15.51 -21.77
CA LYS A 81 0.68 -16.30 -20.60
C LYS A 81 1.75 -16.21 -19.51
N GLN A 82 3.01 -16.45 -19.89
CA GLN A 82 4.23 -16.25 -19.11
C GLN A 82 5.39 -16.10 -20.10
N LEU A 83 6.33 -15.20 -19.85
CA LEU A 83 7.62 -15.19 -20.54
C LEU A 83 8.52 -16.25 -19.87
N GLY A 84 9.18 -17.07 -20.68
CA GLY A 84 9.94 -18.22 -20.21
C GLY A 84 10.94 -17.86 -19.11
N ALA A 85 10.90 -18.66 -18.04
CA ALA A 85 11.77 -18.62 -16.87
C ALA A 85 11.76 -17.31 -16.06
N VAL A 86 10.66 -17.09 -15.35
CA VAL A 86 10.74 -16.52 -13.99
C VAL A 86 11.68 -17.45 -13.21
N LYS A 87 12.93 -17.04 -12.99
CA LYS A 87 13.78 -17.68 -11.99
C LYS A 87 13.12 -17.42 -10.63
N GLU A 88 12.36 -18.44 -10.25
CA GLU A 88 11.97 -18.91 -8.93
C GLU A 88 11.48 -17.86 -7.93
N GLU A 89 10.32 -18.15 -7.35
CA GLU A 89 10.08 -17.85 -5.94
C GLU A 89 11.39 -18.11 -5.19
N GLU A 90 11.92 -17.10 -4.48
CA GLU A 90 13.10 -17.27 -3.63
C GLU A 90 12.82 -18.41 -2.64
N LYS A 91 13.18 -19.64 -3.03
CA LYS A 91 13.30 -20.77 -2.12
C LYS A 91 14.30 -20.34 -1.05
N ASP A 92 14.03 -20.71 0.20
CA ASP A 92 14.92 -20.48 1.32
C ASP A 92 16.28 -21.15 1.02
N LYS A 93 17.20 -20.40 0.41
CA LYS A 93 18.53 -20.89 0.07
C LYS A 93 19.30 -21.12 1.36
N SER A 94 19.85 -22.32 1.50
CA SER A 94 20.76 -22.62 2.60
C SER A 94 22.04 -21.77 2.50
N PHE A 95 22.78 -21.66 3.61
CA PHE A 95 24.08 -20.99 3.60
C PHE A 95 25.03 -21.60 2.54
N SER A 96 24.97 -22.92 2.35
CA SER A 96 25.75 -23.64 1.33
C SER A 96 25.35 -23.20 -0.07
N GLU A 97 24.06 -23.21 -0.40
CA GLU A 97 23.58 -22.78 -1.72
C GLU A 97 23.91 -21.31 -2.02
N THR A 98 23.87 -20.46 -1.00
CA THR A 98 24.28 -19.06 -1.12
C THR A 98 25.77 -18.93 -1.39
N LYS A 99 26.59 -19.78 -0.75
CA LYS A 99 28.04 -19.84 -0.98
C LYS A 99 28.33 -20.27 -2.42
N ASP A 100 27.71 -21.36 -2.87
CA ASP A 100 27.92 -21.94 -4.19
C ASP A 100 27.49 -20.98 -5.31
N GLU A 101 26.40 -20.23 -5.10
CA GLU A 101 25.96 -19.19 -6.04
C GLU A 101 26.94 -18.02 -6.10
N LEU A 102 27.43 -17.54 -4.96
CA LEU A 102 28.40 -16.45 -4.91
C LEU A 102 29.73 -16.85 -5.52
N GLU A 103 30.17 -18.09 -5.27
CA GLU A 103 31.38 -18.67 -5.87
C GLU A 103 31.25 -18.72 -7.39
N SER A 104 30.14 -19.27 -7.90
CA SER A 104 29.86 -19.33 -9.34
C SER A 104 29.80 -17.93 -9.97
N LYS A 105 29.13 -16.99 -9.31
CA LYS A 105 28.91 -15.63 -9.82
C LYS A 105 30.19 -14.78 -9.84
N TYR A 106 31.04 -14.93 -8.82
CA TYR A 106 32.26 -14.12 -8.67
C TYR A 106 33.54 -14.89 -8.99
N LYS A 107 33.42 -16.09 -9.56
CA LYS A 107 34.54 -16.95 -9.96
C LYS A 107 35.67 -16.20 -10.68
N TRP A 108 35.30 -15.32 -11.61
CA TRP A 108 36.26 -14.52 -12.40
C TRP A 108 37.16 -13.59 -11.57
N ILE A 109 36.70 -13.12 -10.40
CA ILE A 109 37.50 -12.33 -9.45
C ILE A 109 38.23 -13.27 -8.49
N LEU A 110 37.52 -14.26 -7.96
CA LEU A 110 38.04 -15.16 -6.93
C LEU A 110 39.25 -15.95 -7.44
N ASP A 111 39.25 -16.38 -8.70
CA ASP A 111 40.36 -17.11 -9.34
C ASP A 111 41.62 -16.23 -9.53
N LYS A 112 41.49 -14.89 -9.46
CA LYS A 112 42.61 -13.94 -9.57
C LYS A 112 43.20 -13.57 -8.21
N LEU A 113 42.57 -13.98 -7.11
CA LEU A 113 43.03 -13.68 -5.75
C LEU A 113 43.89 -14.82 -5.22
N PHE A 114 44.76 -14.49 -4.27
CA PHE A 114 45.46 -15.51 -3.48
C PHE A 114 44.42 -16.42 -2.81
N LYS A 115 44.55 -17.75 -2.97
CA LYS A 115 43.51 -18.73 -2.62
C LYS A 115 42.87 -18.55 -1.22
N PRO A 116 43.64 -18.41 -0.11
CA PRO A 116 43.01 -18.21 1.19
C PRO A 116 42.32 -16.84 1.33
N LEU A 117 42.75 -15.82 0.56
CA LEU A 117 42.05 -14.53 0.49
C LEU A 117 40.71 -14.65 -0.26
N ALA A 118 40.66 -15.45 -1.34
CA ALA A 118 39.43 -15.72 -2.08
C ALA A 118 38.40 -16.46 -1.21
N GLU A 119 38.82 -17.50 -0.49
CA GLU A 119 37.97 -18.31 0.39
C GLU A 119 37.41 -17.50 1.57
N THR A 120 38.25 -16.67 2.20
CA THR A 120 37.83 -15.80 3.31
C THR A 120 36.86 -14.70 2.85
N LEU A 121 37.13 -14.07 1.69
CA LEU A 121 36.22 -13.07 1.12
C LEU A 121 34.88 -13.68 0.71
N LEU A 122 34.90 -14.86 0.08
CA LEU A 122 33.70 -15.60 -0.28
C LEU A 122 32.87 -15.89 0.98
N PHE A 123 33.49 -16.43 2.04
CA PHE A 123 32.80 -16.72 3.29
C PHE A 123 32.16 -15.48 3.92
N LEU A 124 32.87 -14.34 3.99
CA LEU A 124 32.34 -13.08 4.53
C LEU A 124 31.17 -12.53 3.70
N LEU A 125 31.27 -12.60 2.36
CA LEU A 125 30.18 -12.21 1.46
C LEU A 125 28.96 -13.10 1.64
N THR A 126 29.15 -14.42 1.78
CA THR A 126 28.06 -15.37 2.06
C THR A 126 27.38 -15.04 3.37
N LEU A 127 28.17 -14.80 4.43
CA LEU A 127 27.66 -14.43 5.75
C LEU A 127 26.84 -13.13 5.71
N PHE A 128 27.34 -12.12 4.99
CA PHE A 128 26.64 -10.84 4.82
C PHE A 128 25.33 -10.98 4.04
N VAL A 129 25.35 -11.67 2.90
CA VAL A 129 24.17 -11.89 2.06
C VAL A 129 23.12 -12.71 2.82
N PHE A 130 23.54 -13.78 3.49
CA PHE A 130 22.67 -14.62 4.30
C PHE A 130 22.05 -13.86 5.47
N TYR A 131 22.84 -13.07 6.20
CA TYR A 131 22.32 -12.19 7.27
C TYR A 131 21.28 -11.21 6.75
N LYS A 132 21.55 -10.55 5.61
CA LYS A 132 20.61 -9.61 4.99
C LYS A 132 19.30 -10.29 4.60
N GLN A 133 19.37 -11.47 3.99
CA GLN A 133 18.18 -12.27 3.63
C GLN A 133 17.35 -12.64 4.87
N GLN A 134 18.00 -13.12 5.94
CA GLN A 134 17.30 -13.45 7.20
C GLN A 134 16.61 -12.23 7.81
N LYS A 135 17.26 -11.07 7.80
CA LYS A 135 16.69 -9.81 8.30
C LYS A 135 15.47 -9.36 7.49
N GLU A 136 15.52 -9.45 6.16
CA GLU A 136 14.37 -9.14 5.29
C GLU A 136 13.22 -10.13 5.50
N LYS A 137 13.52 -11.41 5.71
CA LYS A 137 12.53 -12.45 6.05
C LYS A 137 11.81 -12.14 7.37
N GLN A 138 12.54 -11.73 8.41
CA GLN A 138 11.94 -11.32 9.68
C GLN A 138 10.99 -10.13 9.50
N LYS A 139 11.40 -9.10 8.74
CA LYS A 139 10.53 -7.96 8.41
C LYS A 139 9.27 -8.39 7.66
N LYS A 140 9.41 -9.28 6.66
CA LYS A 140 8.28 -9.80 5.88
C LYS A 140 7.29 -10.56 6.76
N ARG A 141 7.78 -11.47 7.61
CA ARG A 141 6.96 -12.20 8.59
C ARG A 141 6.25 -11.27 9.57
N GLN A 142 6.94 -10.23 10.06
CA GLN A 142 6.34 -9.23 10.94
C GLN A 142 5.21 -8.47 10.22
N LYS A 143 5.44 -8.06 8.97
CA LYS A 143 4.43 -7.38 8.13
C LYS A 143 3.22 -8.27 7.85
N GLU A 144 3.44 -9.54 7.50
CA GLU A 144 2.36 -10.51 7.29
C GLU A 144 1.51 -10.72 8.56
N ARG A 145 2.16 -10.84 9.73
CA ARG A 145 1.46 -10.93 11.03
C ARG A 145 0.62 -9.69 11.33
N ILE A 146 1.16 -8.49 11.06
CA ILE A 146 0.41 -7.23 11.23
C ILE A 146 -0.80 -7.23 10.29
N ARG A 147 -0.59 -7.55 9.01
CA ARG A 147 -1.65 -7.63 7.99
C ARG A 147 -2.77 -8.59 8.34
N GLU A 148 -2.43 -9.80 8.81
CA GLU A 148 -3.42 -10.78 9.25
C GLU A 148 -4.23 -10.30 10.45
N LYS A 149 -3.58 -9.68 11.44
CA LYS A 149 -4.27 -9.09 12.60
C LYS A 149 -5.21 -7.97 12.17
N THR A 150 -4.75 -7.07 11.29
CA THR A 150 -5.56 -5.98 10.75
C THR A 150 -6.75 -6.51 9.94
N LYS A 151 -6.58 -7.55 9.11
CA LYS A 151 -7.68 -8.14 8.34
C LYS A 151 -8.79 -8.69 9.25
N LYS A 152 -8.44 -9.35 10.36
CA LYS A 152 -9.41 -9.86 11.36
C LYS A 152 -10.23 -8.78 12.06
N ILE A 153 -9.74 -7.54 12.08
CA ILE A 153 -10.47 -6.39 12.62
C ILE A 153 -11.61 -6.00 11.67
N ILE A 154 -11.39 -6.07 10.36
CA ILE A 154 -12.26 -5.49 9.33
C ILE A 154 -13.33 -6.49 8.81
N ASP A 155 -13.06 -7.80 8.80
CA ASP A 155 -13.95 -8.80 8.18
C ASP A 155 -15.24 -9.15 8.97
N ASN A 156 -15.68 -8.32 9.92
CA ASN A 156 -16.86 -8.62 10.73
C ASN A 156 -17.89 -7.47 10.68
N ASP A 157 -18.58 -7.39 9.54
CA ASP A 157 -19.52 -6.33 9.06
C ASP A 157 -20.69 -5.98 10.01
N SER A 158 -20.82 -6.57 11.21
CA SER A 158 -22.01 -6.40 12.06
C SER A 158 -21.73 -6.20 13.55
N LYS A 159 -20.47 -6.14 13.97
CA LYS A 159 -20.14 -5.92 15.40
C LYS A 159 -19.87 -4.46 15.66
N LYS A 160 -20.48 -3.93 16.72
CA LYS A 160 -20.16 -2.59 17.24
C LYS A 160 -18.70 -2.54 17.68
N VAL A 161 -18.06 -1.41 17.43
CA VAL A 161 -16.67 -1.18 17.81
C VAL A 161 -16.49 0.18 18.47
N LEU A 162 -15.45 0.28 19.29
CA LEU A 162 -14.83 1.52 19.69
C LEU A 162 -13.61 1.78 18.80
N ILE A 163 -13.39 3.03 18.43
CA ILE A 163 -12.15 3.49 17.81
C ILE A 163 -11.38 4.24 18.89
N ILE A 164 -10.29 3.65 19.35
CA ILE A 164 -9.51 4.09 20.52
C ILE A 164 -8.24 4.79 20.04
N SER A 165 -7.95 5.96 20.59
CA SER A 165 -6.72 6.68 20.31
C SER A 165 -5.52 5.97 20.93
N LYS A 166 -4.41 5.81 20.20
CA LYS A 166 -3.13 5.39 20.78
C LYS A 166 -2.60 6.45 21.76
N LEU A 167 -2.83 7.72 21.43
CA LEU A 167 -2.47 8.85 22.29
C LEU A 167 -3.37 8.86 23.54
N GLY A 168 -2.75 8.97 24.73
CA GLY A 168 -3.44 8.95 26.02
C GLY A 168 -3.72 7.54 26.55
N ASP A 169 -2.76 6.62 26.36
CA ASP A 169 -2.75 5.27 26.95
C ASP A 169 -4.04 4.45 26.76
N GLU A 170 -4.67 4.60 25.59
CA GLU A 170 -5.92 3.92 25.22
C GLU A 170 -7.15 4.25 26.10
N GLU A 171 -7.10 5.35 26.87
CA GLU A 171 -8.20 5.84 27.69
C GLU A 171 -9.23 6.67 26.89
N MET A 172 -8.83 7.14 25.72
CA MET A 172 -9.61 8.05 24.90
C MET A 172 -10.21 7.33 23.68
N ALA A 173 -11.51 7.51 23.45
CA ALA A 173 -12.23 6.95 22.31
C ALA A 173 -12.83 8.05 21.43
N LEU A 174 -12.96 7.72 20.15
CA LEU A 174 -13.60 8.56 19.14
C LEU A 174 -15.10 8.66 19.41
N SER A 175 -15.58 9.90 19.48
CA SER A 175 -16.97 10.29 19.72
C SER A 175 -17.34 11.50 18.85
N TYR A 176 -18.50 12.10 19.05
CA TYR A 176 -18.87 13.37 18.43
C TYR A 176 -19.69 14.26 19.38
N ASN A 177 -19.50 15.57 19.26
CA ASN A 177 -20.20 16.56 20.10
C ASN A 177 -21.58 16.94 19.50
N ASP A 178 -22.26 17.89 20.14
CA ASP A 178 -23.59 18.35 19.69
C ASP A 178 -23.56 19.18 18.40
N ASP A 179 -22.38 19.70 18.03
CA ASP A 179 -22.13 20.39 16.76
C ASP A 179 -21.73 19.43 15.63
N ASP A 180 -21.93 18.12 15.84
CA ASP A 180 -21.56 17.02 14.95
C ASP A 180 -20.05 16.91 14.65
N GLU A 181 -19.19 17.63 15.37
CA GLU A 181 -17.74 17.50 15.23
C GLU A 181 -17.24 16.23 15.90
N VAL A 182 -16.36 15.50 15.21
CA VAL A 182 -15.73 14.31 15.77
C VAL A 182 -14.65 14.73 16.76
N ILE A 183 -14.70 14.12 17.94
CA ILE A 183 -13.82 14.42 19.08
C ILE A 183 -13.24 13.13 19.65
N ILE A 184 -12.26 13.27 20.53
CA ILE A 184 -11.94 12.23 21.52
C ILE A 184 -12.50 12.61 22.89
N GLU A 185 -12.95 11.61 23.64
CA GLU A 185 -13.34 11.73 25.03
C GLU A 185 -13.05 10.42 25.78
N GLN A 186 -13.18 10.45 27.10
CA GLN A 186 -12.97 9.28 27.95
C GLN A 186 -13.82 8.11 27.47
N ARG A 187 -13.17 6.96 27.34
CA ARG A 187 -13.78 5.74 26.83
C ARG A 187 -14.90 5.27 27.74
N ASP A 188 -16.09 5.14 27.17
CA ASP A 188 -17.27 4.58 27.79
C ASP A 188 -17.96 3.63 26.79
N ASN A 189 -17.94 2.35 27.09
CA ASN A 189 -18.55 1.31 26.25
C ASN A 189 -20.07 1.49 26.11
N SER A 190 -20.73 2.15 27.07
CA SER A 190 -22.17 2.38 27.08
C SER A 190 -22.59 3.63 26.30
N ASN A 191 -21.66 4.55 26.03
CA ASN A 191 -21.94 5.79 25.34
C ASN A 191 -22.25 5.53 23.84
N PRO A 192 -23.48 5.79 23.38
CA PRO A 192 -23.89 5.50 22.00
C PRO A 192 -23.13 6.32 20.95
N ARG A 193 -22.53 7.47 21.33
CA ARG A 193 -21.72 8.30 20.42
C ARG A 193 -20.35 7.69 20.13
N GLN A 194 -19.89 6.77 20.97
CA GLN A 194 -18.62 6.05 20.80
C GLN A 194 -18.78 4.70 20.09
N GLN A 195 -20.01 4.26 19.82
CA GLN A 195 -20.30 2.96 19.22
C GLN A 195 -20.43 3.06 17.69
N TRP A 196 -19.48 2.47 16.98
CA TRP A 196 -19.38 2.54 15.51
C TRP A 196 -19.58 1.18 14.84
N LEU A 197 -20.01 1.20 13.58
CA LEU A 197 -20.08 0.09 12.65
C LEU A 197 -19.16 0.40 11.47
N LEU A 198 -18.34 -0.58 11.06
CA LEU A 198 -17.43 -0.44 9.92
C LEU A 198 -18.07 -1.10 8.70
N ASN A 199 -18.88 -0.33 7.98
CA ASN A 199 -19.77 -0.86 6.94
C ASN A 199 -19.12 -0.78 5.56
N LYS A 200 -18.85 -1.92 4.91
CA LYS A 200 -18.34 -1.96 3.53
C LYS A 200 -19.48 -1.84 2.50
N PRO A 201 -19.59 -0.75 1.72
CA PRO A 201 -20.60 -0.66 0.65
C PRO A 201 -20.36 -1.68 -0.47
N ASN A 202 -19.10 -2.01 -0.73
CA ASN A 202 -18.72 -3.00 -1.72
C ASN A 202 -17.65 -3.92 -1.14
N LYS A 203 -17.99 -5.19 -0.91
CA LYS A 203 -17.09 -6.21 -0.33
C LYS A 203 -15.82 -6.46 -1.14
N GLN A 204 -15.79 -6.09 -2.43
CA GLN A 204 -14.62 -6.22 -3.29
C GLN A 204 -13.66 -5.03 -3.16
N LYS A 205 -14.14 -3.89 -2.65
CA LYS A 205 -13.33 -2.69 -2.42
C LYS A 205 -12.84 -2.66 -0.97
N PRO A 206 -11.67 -2.05 -0.71
CA PRO A 206 -11.10 -1.99 0.64
C PRO A 206 -11.72 -0.88 1.52
N TYR A 207 -12.67 -0.11 0.99
CA TYR A 207 -13.24 1.06 1.64
C TYR A 207 -14.47 0.72 2.49
N PHE A 208 -14.67 1.48 3.58
CA PHE A 208 -15.81 1.34 4.49
C PHE A 208 -16.28 2.71 5.00
N PHE A 209 -17.52 2.76 5.46
CA PHE A 209 -18.05 3.86 6.26
C PHE A 209 -17.79 3.60 7.74
N ILE A 210 -17.48 4.65 8.49
CA ILE A 210 -17.51 4.63 9.95
C ILE A 210 -18.88 5.18 10.36
N GLU A 211 -19.82 4.28 10.60
CA GLU A 211 -21.23 4.61 10.82
C GLU A 211 -21.57 4.52 12.30
N ASN A 212 -22.12 5.57 12.89
CA ASN A 212 -22.56 5.52 14.27
C ASN A 212 -23.72 4.53 14.42
N SER A 213 -23.60 3.59 15.35
CA SER A 213 -24.54 2.47 15.48
C SER A 213 -25.95 2.86 15.94
N SER A 214 -26.11 4.05 16.53
CA SER A 214 -27.40 4.55 17.03
C SER A 214 -28.12 5.47 16.04
N THR A 215 -27.36 6.25 15.25
CA THR A 215 -27.94 7.28 14.37
C THR A 215 -27.84 6.94 12.88
N GLY A 216 -27.00 5.98 12.48
CA GLY A 216 -26.74 5.66 11.06
C GLY A 216 -25.98 6.76 10.30
N ARG A 217 -25.53 7.82 11.00
CA ARG A 217 -24.71 8.89 10.44
C ARG A 217 -23.25 8.44 10.36
N VAL A 218 -22.50 8.97 9.39
CA VAL A 218 -21.14 8.53 9.06
C VAL A 218 -20.13 9.64 9.28
N ILE A 219 -18.90 9.27 9.64
CA ILE A 219 -17.79 10.21 9.71
C ILE A 219 -17.38 10.63 8.30
N GLU A 220 -17.19 11.93 8.08
CA GLU A 220 -16.70 12.50 6.82
C GLU A 220 -15.66 13.61 7.05
N VAL A 221 -14.84 13.87 6.03
CA VAL A 221 -14.12 15.15 5.92
C VAL A 221 -15.09 16.18 5.40
N GLU A 222 -15.33 17.25 6.17
CA GLU A 222 -16.29 18.29 5.82
C GLU A 222 -15.96 18.89 4.44
N ASN A 223 -16.97 18.99 3.57
CA ASN A 223 -16.85 19.53 2.22
C ASN A 223 -15.80 18.87 1.31
N ALA A 224 -15.33 17.65 1.65
CA ALA A 224 -14.20 17.01 0.97
C ALA A 224 -12.92 17.88 0.94
N ASP A 225 -12.74 18.73 1.96
CA ASP A 225 -11.60 19.63 2.03
C ASP A 225 -10.29 18.85 2.26
N SER A 226 -9.41 18.88 1.26
CA SER A 226 -8.12 18.20 1.28
C SER A 226 -7.02 18.96 2.03
N ASN A 227 -7.33 20.14 2.57
CA ASN A 227 -6.36 20.91 3.36
C ASN A 227 -6.12 20.26 4.73
N ASP A 228 -4.89 20.40 5.21
CA ASP A 228 -4.54 20.04 6.57
C ASP A 228 -5.34 20.88 7.57
N GLY A 229 -5.91 20.23 8.57
CA GLY A 229 -6.77 20.87 9.56
C GLY A 229 -8.24 20.91 9.18
N ALA A 230 -8.64 20.38 8.02
CA ALA A 230 -10.05 20.27 7.65
C ALA A 230 -10.86 19.52 8.72
N ARG A 231 -12.10 19.96 8.92
CA ARG A 231 -12.97 19.45 9.99
C ARG A 231 -13.40 18.02 9.69
N ILE A 232 -13.42 17.19 10.74
CA ILE A 232 -14.01 15.87 10.70
C ILE A 232 -15.35 15.95 11.42
N ILE A 233 -16.43 15.60 10.72
CA ILE A 233 -17.79 15.69 11.25
C ILE A 233 -18.55 14.37 11.05
N VAL A 234 -19.67 14.23 11.75
CA VAL A 234 -20.65 13.16 11.55
C VAL A 234 -21.80 13.71 10.72
N ASN A 235 -22.09 13.11 9.57
CA ASN A 235 -23.14 13.58 8.67
C ASN A 235 -24.00 12.43 8.13
N LYS A 236 -25.12 12.77 7.48
CA LYS A 236 -25.98 11.80 6.80
C LYS A 236 -25.17 11.06 5.71
N LYS A 237 -25.29 9.74 5.70
CA LYS A 237 -24.70 8.87 4.67
C LYS A 237 -25.26 9.20 3.28
N ARG A 238 -24.38 9.52 2.34
CA ARG A 238 -24.71 9.84 0.95
C ARG A 238 -24.66 8.59 0.08
N ARG A 239 -25.56 8.52 -0.90
CA ARG A 239 -25.61 7.41 -1.89
C ARG A 239 -24.60 7.56 -3.02
N ASN A 240 -24.30 8.79 -3.41
CA ASN A 240 -23.43 9.16 -4.52
C ASN A 240 -22.45 10.26 -4.09
N LYS A 241 -21.33 10.41 -4.81
CA LYS A 241 -20.29 11.44 -4.53
C LYS A 241 -19.90 11.46 -3.04
N ASN A 242 -19.61 10.30 -2.50
CA ASN A 242 -19.43 10.05 -1.07
C ASN A 242 -18.02 9.58 -0.73
N ASP A 243 -17.05 9.78 -1.63
CA ASP A 243 -15.66 9.34 -1.41
C ASP A 243 -15.07 9.98 -0.13
N HIS A 244 -15.43 11.22 0.22
CA HIS A 244 -15.03 11.87 1.49
C HIS A 244 -15.68 11.28 2.75
N GLN A 245 -16.68 10.40 2.60
CA GLN A 245 -17.30 9.63 3.70
C GLN A 245 -16.74 8.21 3.81
N GLU A 246 -15.86 7.81 2.89
CA GLU A 246 -15.28 6.48 2.82
C GLU A 246 -13.84 6.47 3.31
N TRP A 247 -13.50 5.41 4.06
CA TRP A 247 -12.24 5.28 4.77
C TRP A 247 -11.56 3.96 4.42
N ILE A 248 -10.24 3.94 4.50
CA ILE A 248 -9.40 2.75 4.37
C ILE A 248 -8.45 2.67 5.56
N ILE A 249 -8.14 1.44 5.98
CA ILE A 249 -7.18 1.18 7.03
C ILE A 249 -5.80 0.98 6.41
N GLU A 250 -4.81 1.74 6.91
CA GLU A 250 -3.40 1.50 6.63
C GLU A 250 -2.68 0.98 7.87
N GLU A 251 -1.78 0.01 7.69
CA GLU A 251 -1.00 -0.59 8.76
C GLU A 251 0.04 0.39 9.32
N THR A 252 0.25 0.32 10.65
CA THR A 252 1.40 0.94 11.31
C THR A 252 2.57 -0.04 11.41
N LYS A 253 3.70 0.39 11.99
CA LYS A 253 4.82 -0.50 12.33
C LYS A 253 4.51 -1.40 13.54
N GLU A 254 3.50 -1.04 14.34
CA GLU A 254 3.19 -1.63 15.63
C GLU A 254 1.73 -2.10 15.66
N ALA A 255 1.50 -3.40 15.50
CA ALA A 255 0.18 -3.96 15.78
C ALA A 255 -0.18 -3.77 17.28
N PRO A 256 -1.44 -3.49 17.63
CA PRO A 256 -2.64 -3.53 16.78
C PRO A 256 -3.04 -2.18 16.19
N TYR A 257 -2.15 -1.19 16.16
CA TYR A 257 -2.48 0.17 15.76
C TYR A 257 -2.53 0.34 14.24
N ILE A 258 -3.41 1.23 13.80
CA ILE A 258 -3.71 1.52 12.40
C ILE A 258 -3.82 3.03 12.15
N PHE A 259 -3.63 3.42 10.90
CA PHE A 259 -4.11 4.70 10.40
C PHE A 259 -5.49 4.51 9.75
N ILE A 260 -6.37 5.49 9.92
CA ILE A 260 -7.67 5.54 9.26
C ILE A 260 -7.58 6.70 8.25
N LYS A 261 -7.51 6.35 6.96
CA LYS A 261 -7.26 7.28 5.86
C LYS A 261 -8.52 7.50 5.04
N ASN A 262 -8.78 8.75 4.69
CA ASN A 262 -9.91 9.10 3.84
C ASN A 262 -9.63 8.73 2.37
N ARG A 263 -10.66 8.24 1.66
CA ARG A 263 -10.54 7.83 0.25
C ARG A 263 -10.33 9.02 -0.69
N ASP A 264 -10.99 10.15 -0.44
CA ASP A 264 -11.00 11.32 -1.31
C ASP A 264 -9.76 12.19 -1.07
N THR A 265 -9.57 12.62 0.18
CA THR A 265 -8.53 13.60 0.55
C THR A 265 -7.15 12.97 0.77
N LEU A 266 -7.08 11.64 0.92
CA LEU A 266 -5.86 10.89 1.24
C LEU A 266 -5.19 11.25 2.58
N THR A 267 -5.84 12.08 3.39
CA THR A 267 -5.44 12.45 4.75
C THR A 267 -5.90 11.39 5.77
N VAL A 268 -5.34 11.42 6.97
CA VAL A 268 -5.69 10.52 8.07
C VAL A 268 -6.42 11.26 9.18
N LEU A 269 -7.17 10.51 9.98
CA LEU A 269 -7.72 11.01 11.25
C LEU A 269 -6.58 11.37 12.22
N ASP A 270 -6.57 12.62 12.68
CA ASP A 270 -5.54 13.17 13.55
C ASP A 270 -6.17 13.87 14.77
N VAL A 271 -5.71 13.52 15.97
CA VAL A 271 -6.08 14.23 17.21
C VAL A 271 -5.36 15.58 17.24
N LYS A 272 -6.13 16.67 17.15
CA LYS A 272 -5.62 18.03 17.03
C LYS A 272 -4.66 18.36 18.16
N ASN A 273 -3.49 18.87 17.79
CA ASN A 273 -2.43 19.34 18.70
C ASN A 273 -1.94 18.28 19.70
N LYS A 274 -2.18 16.98 19.47
CA LYS A 274 -1.83 15.90 20.41
C LYS A 274 -2.41 16.10 21.83
N LYS A 275 -3.57 16.76 21.94
CA LYS A 275 -4.22 16.99 23.22
C LYS A 275 -5.11 15.80 23.59
N THR A 276 -5.07 15.35 24.83
CA THR A 276 -5.84 14.19 25.33
C THR A 276 -7.00 14.58 26.24
N SER A 277 -7.37 15.87 26.32
CA SER A 277 -8.55 16.29 27.09
C SER A 277 -9.85 15.88 26.40
N ASN A 278 -10.89 15.56 27.17
CA ASN A 278 -12.25 15.37 26.65
C ASN A 278 -12.67 16.53 25.72
N GLY A 279 -13.33 16.20 24.62
CA GLY A 279 -13.77 17.18 23.63
C GLY A 279 -12.68 17.65 22.66
N THR A 280 -11.47 17.08 22.71
CA THR A 280 -10.44 17.44 21.72
C THR A 280 -10.88 16.99 20.34
N LYS A 281 -10.94 17.94 19.40
CA LYS A 281 -11.38 17.71 18.02
C LYS A 281 -10.42 16.82 17.23
N LEU A 282 -10.98 16.00 16.37
CA LEU A 282 -10.24 15.39 15.27
C LEU A 282 -10.20 16.34 14.08
N ILE A 283 -9.09 16.27 13.36
CA ILE A 283 -8.88 16.96 12.09
C ILE A 283 -8.40 15.97 11.04
N SER A 284 -8.66 16.32 9.78
CA SER A 284 -8.01 15.75 8.62
C SER A 284 -6.58 16.27 8.56
N TYR A 285 -5.59 15.38 8.45
CA TYR A 285 -4.19 15.81 8.34
C TYR A 285 -3.38 14.83 7.51
N HIS A 286 -2.36 15.30 6.80
CA HIS A 286 -1.44 14.41 6.10
C HIS A 286 -0.80 13.39 7.05
N LYS A 287 -0.53 12.20 6.54
CA LYS A 287 0.10 11.14 7.33
C LYS A 287 1.55 11.51 7.66
N LYS A 288 1.88 11.58 8.95
CA LYS A 288 3.22 11.87 9.45
C LYS A 288 4.13 10.64 9.31
N VAL A 289 5.44 10.87 9.26
CA VAL A 289 6.46 9.79 9.20
C VAL A 289 7.05 9.47 10.57
N ARG A 290 7.02 10.43 11.49
CA ARG A 290 7.51 10.35 12.88
C ARG A 290 6.55 11.09 13.80
N GLY A 291 6.52 10.70 15.08
CA GLY A 291 5.62 11.32 16.05
C GLY A 291 4.14 11.19 15.66
N THR A 292 3.78 9.99 15.19
CA THR A 292 2.49 9.62 14.60
C THR A 292 1.45 9.19 15.62
N GLU A 293 1.76 9.17 16.92
CA GLU A 293 0.89 8.64 17.98
C GLU A 293 -0.51 9.27 18.00
N ASN A 294 -0.65 10.52 17.56
CA ASN A 294 -1.93 11.22 17.47
C ASN A 294 -2.73 10.90 16.19
N GLN A 295 -2.19 10.07 15.30
CA GLN A 295 -2.82 9.59 14.06
C GLN A 295 -3.05 8.08 14.08
N GLU A 296 -2.71 7.43 15.19
CA GLU A 296 -2.76 5.98 15.35
C GLU A 296 -3.94 5.58 16.22
N TRP A 297 -4.69 4.60 15.73
CA TRP A 297 -5.96 4.17 16.30
C TRP A 297 -5.96 2.66 16.53
N ARG A 298 -6.73 2.21 17.51
CA ARG A 298 -7.02 0.79 17.76
C ARG A 298 -8.52 0.57 17.69
N ILE A 299 -8.95 -0.40 16.90
CA ILE A 299 -10.36 -0.81 16.85
C ILE A 299 -10.59 -1.92 17.86
N LYS A 300 -11.46 -1.68 18.83
CA LYS A 300 -11.85 -2.66 19.87
C LYS A 300 -13.31 -3.04 19.68
N LYS A 301 -13.60 -4.33 19.63
CA LYS A 301 -14.96 -4.84 19.58
C LYS A 301 -15.67 -4.63 20.92
N LEU A 302 -16.94 -4.26 20.84
CA LEU A 302 -17.88 -4.25 21.97
C LEU A 302 -18.58 -5.60 22.09
#